data_AF-A0A1H8U7Q0-F1
#
_entry.id   AF-A0A1H8U7Q0-F1
#
_cell.length_a   1.000
_cell.length_b   1.000
_cell.length_c   1.000
_cell.angle_alpha   90.00
_cell.angle_beta   90.00
_cell.angle_gamma   90.00
#
_symmetry.space_group_name_H-M   'P 1'
#
loop_
_entity.id
_entity.type
_entity.pdbx_description
1 polymer ?
#
loop_
_entity_poly.entity_id
_entity_poly.type
_entity_poly.pdbx_seq_one_letter_code
_entity_poly.pdbx_strand_id
1 'polypeptide(L)'
;MSNNSQPDPEWEVGIRAWGPDDEPGEARWDHFHPNAPDKETAKERAVEEAKSGLYSLIGRQDGYEVYQVAGPFEPDPTTPDGDQT
;
A
#
# COMPACT_ATOMS: atom_id res chain seq x y z
N MET A 1 19.52 -7.65 25.52
CA MET A 1 18.08 -7.63 25.17
C MET A 1 18.03 -7.32 23.69
N SER A 2 17.80 -8.32 22.85
CA SER A 2 17.68 -8.08 21.40
C SER A 2 16.37 -7.34 21.16
N ASN A 3 16.45 -6.10 20.69
CA ASN A 3 15.29 -5.38 20.18
C ASN A 3 14.85 -6.10 18.91
N ASN A 4 13.98 -7.10 19.05
CA ASN A 4 13.38 -7.81 17.93
C ASN A 4 12.20 -6.99 17.38
N SER A 5 12.45 -5.73 17.03
CA SER A 5 11.54 -4.93 16.20
C SER A 5 11.82 -5.35 14.75
N GLN A 6 11.37 -6.55 14.39
CA GLN A 6 11.34 -6.92 12.98
C GLN A 6 10.50 -5.86 12.24
N PRO A 7 11.00 -5.29 11.14
CA PRO A 7 10.21 -4.33 10.37
C PRO A 7 8.90 -4.97 9.93
N ASP A 8 7.82 -4.20 9.97
CA ASP A 8 6.52 -4.66 9.50
C ASP A 8 6.65 -5.14 8.04
N PRO A 9 6.06 -6.29 7.68
CA PRO A 9 6.15 -6.78 6.32
C PRO A 9 5.49 -5.83 5.33
N GLU A 10 6.01 -5.83 4.12
CA GLU A 10 5.44 -5.07 3.01
C GLU A 10 4.23 -5.80 2.44
N TRP A 11 3.21 -5.05 2.09
CA TRP A 11 2.01 -5.57 1.44
C TRP A 11 1.79 -4.81 0.14
N GLU A 12 1.30 -5.49 -0.89
CA GLU A 12 0.85 -4.84 -2.12
C GLU A 12 -0.68 -4.77 -2.11
N VAL A 13 -1.24 -3.57 -2.20
CA VAL A 13 -2.67 -3.32 -2.18
C VAL A 13 -3.07 -2.59 -3.46
N GLY A 14 -3.85 -3.26 -4.31
CA GLY A 14 -4.40 -2.68 -5.52
C GLY A 14 -5.74 -1.99 -5.26
N ILE A 15 -5.80 -0.70 -5.57
CA ILE A 15 -7.00 0.13 -5.39
C ILE A 15 -7.44 0.65 -6.75
N ARG A 16 -8.75 0.58 -7.00
CA ARG A 16 -9.39 1.23 -8.13
C ARG A 16 -10.38 2.28 -7.65
N ALA A 17 -10.38 3.44 -8.28
CA ALA A 17 -11.25 4.56 -7.94
C ALA A 17 -12.01 5.07 -9.17
N TRP A 18 -13.20 5.60 -8.94
CA TRP A 18 -14.03 6.27 -9.93
C TRP A 18 -14.50 7.59 -9.35
N GLY A 19 -14.10 8.69 -9.99
CA GLY A 19 -14.62 9.99 -9.65
C GLY A 19 -15.95 10.29 -10.34
N PRO A 20 -16.60 11.37 -9.92
CA PRO A 20 -17.81 11.86 -10.56
C PRO A 20 -17.56 12.39 -11.99
N ASP A 21 -16.30 12.67 -12.33
CA ASP A 21 -15.87 13.19 -13.64
C ASP A 21 -15.34 12.09 -14.58
N ASP A 22 -15.10 10.87 -14.09
CA ASP A 22 -14.66 9.75 -14.93
C ASP A 22 -15.84 9.15 -15.71
N GLU A 23 -15.61 8.81 -16.99
CA GLU A 23 -16.62 8.12 -17.78
C GLU A 23 -16.91 6.72 -17.22
N PRO A 24 -18.14 6.18 -17.41
CA PRO A 24 -18.49 4.83 -16.95
C PRO A 24 -17.61 3.77 -17.63
N GLY A 25 -16.57 3.33 -16.92
CA GLY A 25 -15.59 2.35 -17.40
C GLY A 25 -14.15 2.79 -17.21
N GLU A 26 -13.89 4.08 -17.00
CA GLU A 26 -12.57 4.63 -16.72
C GLU A 26 -12.31 4.64 -15.22
N ALA A 27 -12.08 3.46 -14.64
CA ALA A 27 -11.51 3.42 -13.29
C ALA A 27 -10.05 3.84 -13.35
N ARG A 28 -9.60 4.62 -12.38
CA ARG A 28 -8.19 4.89 -12.11
C ARG A 28 -7.67 3.76 -11.21
N TRP A 29 -6.56 3.13 -11.57
CA TRP A 29 -6.00 1.98 -10.84
C TRP A 29 -4.60 2.30 -10.38
N ASP A 30 -4.29 2.01 -9.12
CA ASP A 30 -2.94 2.17 -8.59
C ASP A 30 -2.64 1.09 -7.53
N HIS A 31 -1.35 0.83 -7.30
CA HIS A 31 -0.86 -0.18 -6.37
C HIS A 31 -0.04 0.50 -5.28
N PHE A 32 -0.41 0.25 -4.03
CA PHE A 32 0.25 0.81 -2.86
C PHE A 32 1.03 -0.28 -2.15
N HIS A 33 2.20 0.07 -1.63
CA HIS A 33 3.10 -0.86 -0.96
C HIS A 33 3.30 -0.53 0.53
N PRO A 34 2.24 -0.51 1.37
CA PRO A 34 2.40 -0.15 2.78
C PRO A 34 3.06 -1.26 3.60
N ASN A 35 3.93 -0.88 4.53
CA ASN A 35 4.37 -1.77 5.60
C ASN A 35 3.30 -1.86 6.70
N ALA A 36 2.88 -3.08 7.04
CA ALA A 36 1.86 -3.31 8.06
C ALA A 36 1.98 -4.71 8.70
N PRO A 37 1.64 -4.84 9.99
CA PRO A 37 1.71 -6.12 10.71
C PRO A 37 0.69 -7.14 10.20
N ASP A 38 -0.42 -6.68 9.62
CA ASP A 38 -1.51 -7.52 9.16
C ASP A 38 -2.24 -6.91 7.95
N LYS A 39 -3.01 -7.77 7.28
CA LYS A 39 -3.75 -7.45 6.06
C LYS A 39 -4.74 -6.30 6.23
N GLU A 40 -5.35 -6.17 7.41
CA GLU A 40 -6.36 -5.15 7.66
C GLU A 40 -5.70 -3.77 7.76
N THR A 41 -4.63 -3.69 8.55
CA THR A 41 -3.79 -2.49 8.66
C THR A 41 -3.17 -2.10 7.30
N ALA A 42 -2.73 -3.07 6.50
CA ALA A 42 -2.20 -2.83 5.15
C ALA A 42 -3.23 -2.13 4.25
N LYS A 43 -4.48 -2.61 4.26
CA LYS A 43 -5.57 -2.00 3.48
C LYS A 43 -5.86 -0.58 3.93
N GLU A 44 -5.93 -0.35 5.23
CA GLU A 44 -6.21 0.98 5.79
C GLU A 44 -5.13 1.98 5.36
N ARG A 45 -3.85 1.62 5.52
CA ARG A 45 -2.73 2.46 5.09
C ARG A 45 -2.74 2.74 3.59
N ALA A 46 -2.95 1.71 2.76
CA ALA A 46 -3.05 1.89 1.32
C ALA A 46 -4.19 2.84 0.93
N VAL A 47 -5.35 2.74 1.59
CA VAL A 47 -6.49 3.63 1.36
C VAL A 47 -6.19 5.06 1.82
N GLU A 48 -5.50 5.24 2.94
CA GLU A 48 -5.06 6.56 3.41
C GLU A 48 -4.07 7.20 2.43
N GLU A 49 -3.10 6.45 1.92
CA GLU A 49 -2.18 6.92 0.90
C GLU A 49 -2.90 7.24 -0.42
N ALA A 50 -3.87 6.41 -0.83
CA ALA A 50 -4.68 6.68 -2.00
C ALA A 50 -5.54 7.96 -1.86
N LYS A 51 -5.93 8.35 -0.65
CA LYS A 51 -6.67 9.58 -0.37
C LYS A 51 -5.77 10.81 -0.23
N SER A 52 -4.62 10.66 0.43
CA SER A 52 -3.78 11.78 0.88
C SER A 52 -2.43 11.91 0.17
N GLY A 53 -2.09 10.99 -0.73
CA GLY A 53 -0.83 10.98 -1.45
C GLY A 53 -0.67 12.14 -2.43
N LEU A 54 0.56 12.33 -2.94
CA LEU A 54 0.88 13.41 -3.88
C LEU A 54 0.05 13.39 -5.17
N TYR A 55 -0.49 12.22 -5.50
CA TYR A 55 -1.32 11.94 -6.67
C TYR A 55 -2.72 11.45 -6.31
N SER A 56 -3.24 11.78 -5.11
CA SER A 56 -4.56 11.37 -4.55
C SER A 56 -5.46 10.66 -5.57
N LEU A 57 -5.38 9.33 -5.61
CA LEU A 57 -6.16 8.50 -6.52
C LEU A 57 -7.66 8.62 -6.21
N ILE A 58 -7.99 8.71 -4.91
CA ILE A 58 -9.35 8.82 -4.41
C ILE A 58 -9.61 10.27 -3.99
N GLY A 59 -10.36 10.98 -4.82
CA GLY A 59 -10.92 12.28 -4.48
C GLY A 59 -12.00 12.21 -3.40
N ARG A 60 -12.38 13.37 -2.85
CA ARG A 60 -13.32 13.47 -1.72
C ARG A 60 -14.72 12.89 -2.00
N GLN A 61 -15.11 12.81 -3.28
CA GLN A 61 -16.40 12.29 -3.74
C GLN A 61 -16.25 11.01 -4.57
N ASP A 62 -15.03 10.49 -4.67
CA ASP A 62 -14.74 9.35 -5.53
C ASP A 62 -15.13 8.06 -4.81
N GLY A 63 -15.77 7.15 -5.55
CA GLY A 63 -15.94 5.76 -5.12
C GLY A 63 -14.61 5.02 -5.27
N TYR A 64 -14.33 4.06 -4.38
CA TYR A 64 -13.15 3.22 -4.50
C TYR A 64 -13.43 1.78 -4.08
N GLU A 65 -12.62 0.87 -4.60
CA GLU A 65 -12.64 -0.53 -4.24
C GLU A 65 -11.21 -1.08 -4.15
N VAL A 66 -10.94 -1.83 -3.09
CA VAL A 66 -9.71 -2.63 -2.97
C VAL A 66 -9.95 -3.96 -3.66
N TYR A 67 -9.36 -4.14 -4.84
CA TYR A 67 -9.59 -5.34 -5.65
C TYR A 67 -8.49 -6.41 -5.46
N GLN A 68 -7.32 -6.01 -4.96
CA GLN A 68 -6.18 -6.90 -4.75
C GLN A 68 -5.47 -6.59 -3.43
N VAL A 69 -5.07 -7.64 -2.72
CA VAL A 69 -4.15 -7.56 -1.58
C VAL A 69 -3.23 -8.78 -1.62
N ALA A 70 -1.94 -8.55 -1.83
CA ALA A 70 -0.88 -9.55 -1.87
C ALA A 70 0.16 -9.29 -0.77
N GLY A 71 0.79 -10.35 -0.27
CA GLY A 71 1.71 -10.31 0.89
C GLY A 71 1.28 -11.25 2.03
N PRO A 72 1.94 -11.16 3.21
CA PRO A 72 3.06 -10.27 3.51
C PRO A 72 4.31 -10.68 2.72
N PHE A 73 4.98 -9.70 2.13
CA PHE A 73 6.33 -9.84 1.64
C PHE A 73 7.26 -9.56 2.82
N GLU A 74 8.03 -10.57 3.24
CA GLU A 74 9.00 -10.39 4.31
C GLU A 74 10.02 -9.34 3.87
N PRO A 75 10.31 -8.33 4.72
CA PRO A 75 11.37 -7.39 4.43
C PRO A 75 12.67 -8.18 4.49
N ASP A 76 13.38 -8.27 3.36
CA ASP A 76 14.57 -9.11 3.23
C ASP A 76 15.54 -8.81 4.39
N PRO A 77 15.76 -9.75 5.32
CA PRO A 77 16.64 -9.51 6.46
C PRO A 77 18.13 -9.55 6.08
N THR A 78 18.46 -9.65 4.78
CA THR A 78 19.79 -9.96 4.26
C THR A 78 20.31 -8.95 3.24
N THR A 79 20.07 -7.65 3.44
CA THR A 79 21.11 -6.68 3.05
C THR A 79 22.06 -6.51 4.23
N PRO A 80 23.09 -7.36 4.41
CA PRO A 80 24.21 -6.97 5.24
C PRO A 80 24.76 -5.71 4.57
N ASP A 81 24.76 -4.59 5.30
CA ASP A 81 25.66 -3.49 5.01
C ASP A 81 27.05 -4.12 4.90
N GLY A 82 27.53 -4.19 3.66
CA GLY A 82 28.77 -4.85 3.33
C GLY A 82 29.89 -4.10 4.03
N ASP A 83 30.27 -4.58 5.21
CA ASP A 83 31.59 -4.45 5.81
C ASP A 83 32.60 -4.93 4.76
N GLN A 84 33.00 -4.01 3.88
CA GLN A 84 34.16 -4.15 3.02
C GLN A 84 35.32 -3.56 3.82
N THR A 85 35.97 -4.47 4.53
CA THR A 85 37.31 -4.33 5.12
C THR A 85 38.33 -3.71 4.20
#